data_AF-A0A833APZ9-F1
#
_entry.id   AF-A0A833APZ9-F1
#
_cell.length_a   1.000
_cell.length_b   1.000
_cell.length_c   1.000
_cell.angle_alpha   90.00
_cell.angle_beta   90.00
_cell.angle_gamma   90.00
#
_symmetry.space_group_name_H-M   'P 1'
#
loop_
_entity.id
_entity.type
_entity.pdbx_description
1 polymer ?
#
loop_
_entity_poly.entity_id
_entity_poly.type
_entity_poly.pdbx_seq_one_letter_code
_entity_poly.pdbx_strand_id
1 'polypeptide(L)'
;YAAGDCAELASPEGERNKIEQLWYTGRMHGKVLAKTLCGERTAYDRGIWFNSAKFLDIEYQTYGYVSAKSREGEASFYWEHADGRKCLHLVFDAKNHRVLGVNVFGIRMRHTVFEKWIAENRTLEFVLENLGEANFDPEFFREFEAEIIALYNVQFPGQKLGLRRKRGLLKF
;
A
#
# COMPACT_ATOMS: atom_id res chain seq x y z
N TYR A 1 16.91 15.17 -22.19
CA TYR A 1 16.25 14.71 -20.95
C TYR A 1 14.75 14.89 -21.10
N ALA A 2 13.94 14.01 -20.51
CA ALA A 2 12.48 14.13 -20.41
C ALA A 2 12.06 13.92 -18.95
N ALA A 3 10.95 14.54 -18.53
CA ALA A 3 10.44 14.45 -17.16
C ALA A 3 8.92 14.59 -17.15
N GLY A 4 8.26 14.00 -16.15
CA GLY A 4 6.79 13.96 -16.06
C GLY A 4 6.14 13.06 -17.11
N ASP A 5 4.90 13.40 -17.48
CA ASP A 5 4.00 12.54 -18.27
C ASP A 5 4.46 12.28 -19.72
N CYS A 6 5.42 13.05 -20.21
CA CYS A 6 6.03 12.85 -21.53
C CYS A 6 7.24 11.90 -21.51
N ALA A 7 7.62 11.39 -20.32
CA ALA A 7 8.77 10.51 -20.16
C ALA A 7 8.34 9.05 -19.99
N GLU A 8 9.08 8.16 -20.63
CA GLU A 8 9.02 6.71 -20.38
C GLU A 8 10.26 6.24 -19.63
N LEU A 9 10.10 5.20 -18.83
CA LEU A 9 11.18 4.51 -18.15
C LEU A 9 11.88 3.56 -19.13
N ALA A 10 13.16 3.83 -19.37
CA ALA A 10 14.03 2.93 -20.12
C ALA A 10 14.48 1.78 -19.19
N SER A 11 13.77 0.64 -19.25
CA SER A 11 14.17 -0.60 -18.56
C SER A 11 14.85 -1.57 -19.53
N PRO A 12 16.09 -2.04 -19.26
CA PRO A 12 16.79 -3.00 -20.11
C PRO A 12 16.08 -4.35 -20.23
N GLU A 13 15.21 -4.66 -19.27
CA GLU A 13 14.70 -6.02 -19.01
C GLU A 13 13.21 -6.18 -19.41
N GLY A 14 12.62 -5.16 -20.05
CA GLY A 14 11.24 -5.25 -20.52
C GLY A 14 10.20 -5.28 -19.40
N GLU A 15 10.51 -4.65 -18.25
CA GLU A 15 9.58 -4.56 -17.12
C GLU A 15 8.21 -3.98 -17.51
N ARG A 16 7.17 -4.43 -16.81
CA ARG A 16 5.83 -3.83 -16.87
C ARG A 16 5.89 -2.41 -16.29
N ASN A 17 4.99 -1.53 -16.75
CA ASN A 17 4.82 -0.14 -16.29
C ASN A 17 5.96 0.80 -16.68
N LYS A 18 6.32 0.84 -17.97
CA LYS A 18 7.27 1.83 -18.52
C LYS A 18 6.77 3.28 -18.46
N ILE A 19 5.50 3.49 -18.16
CA ILE A 19 4.88 4.82 -18.07
C ILE A 19 4.35 5.00 -16.66
N GLU A 20 4.71 6.12 -16.04
CA GLU A 20 4.31 6.48 -14.69
C GLU A 20 3.70 7.87 -14.67
N GLN A 21 2.43 7.96 -15.06
CA GLN A 21 1.67 9.21 -15.10
C GLN A 21 1.00 9.50 -13.75
N LEU A 22 1.83 9.64 -12.72
CA LEU A 22 1.40 10.08 -11.39
C LEU A 22 1.93 11.47 -11.11
N TRP A 23 1.15 12.28 -10.40
CA TRP A 23 1.47 13.69 -10.14
C TRP A 23 2.86 13.88 -9.48
N TYR A 24 3.29 12.95 -8.64
CA TYR A 24 4.56 13.03 -7.94
C TYR A 24 5.75 12.52 -8.78
N THR A 25 5.50 11.75 -9.85
CA THR A 25 6.55 11.22 -10.72
C THR A 25 7.29 12.35 -11.43
N GLY A 26 6.57 13.33 -11.97
CA GLY A 26 7.19 14.52 -12.57
C GLY A 26 8.08 15.29 -11.60
N ARG A 27 7.65 15.42 -10.33
CA ARG A 27 8.46 16.01 -9.25
C ARG A 27 9.74 15.21 -8.99
N MET A 28 9.67 13.89 -8.97
CA MET A 28 10.83 13.02 -8.75
C MET A 28 11.79 13.06 -9.94
N HIS A 29 11.28 12.94 -11.17
CA HIS A 29 12.07 13.11 -12.40
C HIS A 29 12.81 14.46 -12.41
N GLY A 30 12.13 15.55 -12.06
CA GLY A 30 12.74 16.89 -11.98
C GLY A 30 13.90 16.97 -10.99
N LYS A 31 13.77 16.35 -9.80
CA LYS A 31 14.86 16.29 -8.80
C LYS A 31 16.08 15.53 -9.31
N VAL A 32 15.86 14.37 -9.93
CA VAL A 32 16.92 13.52 -10.51
C VAL A 32 17.62 14.25 -11.65
N LEU A 33 16.85 14.91 -12.52
CA LEU A 33 17.38 15.71 -13.61
C LEU A 33 18.24 16.87 -13.09
N ALA A 34 17.75 17.62 -12.09
CA ALA A 34 18.51 18.72 -11.51
C ALA A 34 19.86 18.26 -10.94
N LYS A 35 19.89 17.18 -10.15
CA LYS A 35 21.14 16.58 -9.65
C LYS A 35 22.10 16.24 -10.78
N THR A 36 21.58 15.60 -11.83
CA THR A 36 22.37 15.18 -12.99
C THR A 36 22.97 16.36 -13.74
N LEU A 37 22.21 17.44 -13.93
CA LEU A 37 22.70 18.67 -14.57
C LEU A 37 23.73 19.40 -13.70
N CYS A 38 23.66 19.26 -12.38
CA CYS A 38 24.63 19.82 -11.42
C CYS A 38 25.88 18.93 -11.22
N GLY A 39 26.06 17.87 -12.00
CA GLY A 39 27.25 17.01 -11.96
C GLY A 39 27.13 15.76 -11.09
N GLU A 40 26.01 15.54 -10.41
CA GLU A 40 25.71 14.32 -9.64
C GLU A 40 24.76 13.43 -10.45
N ARG A 41 25.31 12.66 -11.40
CA ARG A 41 24.49 11.75 -12.22
C ARG A 41 23.74 10.75 -11.32
N THR A 42 22.42 10.90 -11.27
CA THR A 42 21.55 10.18 -10.34
C THR A 42 20.60 9.29 -11.13
N ALA A 43 20.43 8.04 -10.71
CA ALA A 43 19.41 7.16 -11.28
C ALA A 43 18.02 7.53 -10.74
N TYR A 44 16.99 7.42 -11.57
CA TYR A 44 15.62 7.48 -11.08
C TYR A 44 15.32 6.21 -10.30
N ASP A 45 14.85 6.39 -9.07
CA ASP A 45 14.31 5.32 -8.24
C ASP A 45 12.93 5.76 -7.73
N ARG A 46 11.92 4.96 -8.07
CA ARG A 46 10.52 5.21 -7.71
C ARG A 46 10.27 4.88 -6.23
N GLY A 47 11.08 4.03 -5.62
CA GLY A 47 10.79 3.40 -4.34
C GLY A 47 9.59 2.44 -4.39
N ILE A 48 8.80 2.42 -3.33
CA ILE A 48 7.58 1.61 -3.25
C ILE A 48 6.45 2.35 -3.95
N TRP A 49 5.77 1.67 -4.88
CA TRP A 49 4.63 2.25 -5.57
C TRP A 49 3.51 2.59 -4.59
N PHE A 50 2.91 3.76 -4.75
CA PHE A 50 1.67 4.10 -4.08
C PHE A 50 0.81 4.99 -4.96
N ASN A 51 -0.50 4.92 -4.80
CA ASN A 51 -1.39 5.89 -5.39
C ASN A 51 -2.64 6.04 -4.54
N SER A 52 -3.27 7.20 -4.62
CA SER A 52 -4.57 7.43 -4.00
C SER A 52 -5.44 8.25 -4.95
N ALA A 53 -6.69 7.86 -5.07
CA ALA A 53 -7.70 8.60 -5.81
C ALA A 53 -8.97 8.71 -4.98
N LYS A 54 -9.84 9.65 -5.36
CA LYS A 54 -11.16 9.78 -4.77
C LYS A 54 -12.20 9.66 -5.88
N PHE A 55 -13.02 8.61 -5.80
CA PHE A 55 -14.12 8.37 -6.72
C PHE A 55 -15.41 8.83 -6.03
N LEU A 56 -15.80 10.08 -6.27
CA LEU A 56 -16.92 10.73 -5.58
C LEU A 56 -16.74 10.70 -4.05
N ASP A 57 -17.48 9.86 -3.35
CA ASP A 57 -17.44 9.69 -1.90
C ASP A 57 -16.62 8.48 -1.45
N ILE A 58 -16.03 7.72 -2.37
CA ILE A 58 -15.17 6.56 -2.06
C ILE A 58 -13.70 6.95 -2.23
N GLU A 59 -12.95 6.87 -1.14
CA GLU A 59 -11.48 6.96 -1.19
C GLU A 59 -10.90 5.63 -1.64
N TYR A 60 -9.96 5.67 -2.58
CA TYR A 60 -9.18 4.53 -3.03
C TYR A 60 -7.71 4.78 -2.74
N GLN A 61 -7.04 3.79 -2.18
CA GLN A 61 -5.60 3.80 -1.93
C GLN A 61 -4.99 2.47 -2.36
N THR A 62 -3.80 2.54 -2.93
CA THR A 62 -2.98 1.37 -3.25
C THR A 62 -1.53 1.60 -2.83
N TYR A 63 -0.93 0.57 -2.26
CA TYR A 63 0.45 0.57 -1.77
C TYR A 63 1.12 -0.74 -2.21
N GLY A 64 2.34 -0.67 -2.73
CA GLY A 64 3.04 -1.84 -3.27
C GLY A 64 2.38 -2.39 -4.54
N TYR A 65 2.41 -3.71 -4.71
CA TYR A 65 1.97 -4.38 -5.93
C TYR A 65 0.74 -5.27 -5.68
N VAL A 66 -0.37 -4.93 -6.35
CA VAL A 66 -1.61 -5.72 -6.33
C VAL A 66 -1.99 -6.05 -7.77
N SER A 67 -1.83 -7.31 -8.16
CA SER A 67 -2.20 -7.80 -9.49
C SER A 67 -3.72 -7.89 -9.67
N ALA A 68 -4.21 -7.68 -10.90
CA ALA A 68 -5.61 -7.96 -11.24
C ALA A 68 -5.96 -9.46 -11.16
N LYS A 69 -4.96 -10.34 -11.29
CA LYS A 69 -5.07 -11.80 -11.09
C LYS A 69 -3.90 -12.22 -10.20
N SER A 70 -4.17 -13.04 -9.19
CA SER A 70 -3.11 -13.58 -8.32
C SER A 70 -2.04 -14.25 -9.17
N ARG A 71 -0.78 -13.92 -8.90
CA ARG A 71 0.35 -14.58 -9.55
C ARG A 71 0.72 -15.86 -8.79
N GLU A 72 1.52 -16.70 -9.43
CA GLU A 72 2.08 -17.87 -8.74
C GLU A 72 2.88 -17.43 -7.52
N GLY A 73 2.66 -18.10 -6.39
CA GLY A 73 3.29 -17.77 -5.11
C GLY A 73 2.63 -16.60 -4.35
N GLU A 74 1.61 -15.95 -4.90
CA GLU A 74 0.83 -14.92 -4.20
C GLU A 74 -0.44 -15.52 -3.58
N ALA A 75 -0.77 -15.07 -2.36
CA ALA A 75 -2.04 -15.30 -1.70
C ALA A 75 -2.68 -13.95 -1.32
N SER A 76 -3.97 -13.98 -1.02
CA SER A 76 -4.73 -12.77 -0.73
C SER A 76 -5.62 -12.92 0.50
N PHE A 77 -5.66 -11.88 1.32
CA PHE A 77 -6.65 -11.71 2.37
C PHE A 77 -7.55 -10.53 1.98
N TYR A 78 -8.86 -10.79 1.91
CA TYR A 78 -9.85 -9.82 1.49
C TYR A 78 -10.93 -9.69 2.56
N TRP A 79 -11.13 -8.47 3.04
CA TRP A 79 -12.24 -8.09 3.91
C TRP A 79 -13.08 -7.03 3.21
N GLU A 80 -14.39 -7.18 3.30
CA GLU A 80 -15.37 -6.22 2.79
C GLU A 80 -16.43 -5.98 3.86
N HIS A 81 -16.76 -4.71 4.07
CA HIS A 81 -17.81 -4.33 5.01
C HIS A 81 -19.19 -4.69 4.44
N ALA A 82 -20.14 -5.00 5.32
CA ALA A 82 -21.48 -5.48 4.92
C ALA A 82 -22.28 -4.51 4.03
N ASP A 83 -21.95 -3.21 4.02
CA ASP A 83 -22.58 -2.21 3.14
C ASP A 83 -22.00 -2.20 1.70
N GLY A 84 -20.94 -2.98 1.43
CA GLY A 84 -20.27 -3.07 0.14
C GLY A 84 -19.47 -1.81 -0.26
N ARG A 85 -19.27 -0.85 0.66
CA ARG A 85 -18.62 0.44 0.35
C ARG A 85 -17.18 0.54 0.85
N LYS A 86 -16.71 -0.47 1.59
CA LYS A 86 -15.38 -0.47 2.21
C LYS A 86 -14.74 -1.83 2.06
N CYS A 87 -13.47 -1.86 1.70
CA CYS A 87 -12.72 -3.10 1.68
C CYS A 87 -11.24 -2.87 1.97
N LEU A 88 -10.61 -3.94 2.44
CA LEU A 88 -9.17 -4.09 2.60
C LEU A 88 -8.75 -5.36 1.87
N HIS A 89 -7.86 -5.21 0.89
CA HIS A 89 -7.28 -6.33 0.15
C HIS A 89 -5.76 -6.32 0.35
N LEU A 90 -5.24 -7.36 1.01
CA LEU A 90 -3.81 -7.57 1.23
C LEU A 90 -3.34 -8.71 0.32
N VAL A 91 -2.35 -8.44 -0.53
CA VAL A 91 -1.64 -9.46 -1.30
C VAL A 91 -0.31 -9.73 -0.61
N PHE A 92 0.02 -11.01 -0.43
CA PHE A 92 1.20 -11.44 0.29
C PHE A 92 1.82 -12.70 -0.34
N ASP A 93 3.10 -12.94 -0.05
CA ASP A 93 3.80 -14.15 -0.45
C ASP A 93 3.25 -15.37 0.32
N ALA A 94 2.79 -16.39 -0.40
CA ALA A 94 2.13 -17.55 0.20
C ALA A 94 3.04 -18.43 1.07
N LYS A 95 4.37 -18.32 0.94
CA LYS A 95 5.34 -19.12 1.67
C LYS A 95 5.76 -18.46 2.98
N ASN A 96 5.99 -17.15 2.97
CA ASN A 96 6.56 -16.41 4.11
C ASN A 96 5.64 -15.31 4.65
N HIS A 97 4.46 -15.13 4.05
CA HIS A 97 3.41 -14.21 4.44
C HIS A 97 3.79 -12.72 4.36
N ARG A 98 4.91 -12.36 3.71
CA ARG A 98 5.31 -10.96 3.53
C ARG A 98 4.31 -10.23 2.66
N VAL A 99 3.84 -9.07 3.13
CA VAL A 99 2.91 -8.23 2.35
C VAL A 99 3.62 -7.63 1.15
N LEU A 100 3.05 -7.86 -0.03
CA LEU A 100 3.55 -7.38 -1.32
C LEU A 100 2.78 -6.13 -1.78
N GLY A 101 1.51 -6.05 -1.42
CA GLY A 101 0.68 -4.90 -1.76
C GLY A 101 -0.66 -4.86 -1.04
N VAL A 102 -1.27 -3.69 -1.08
CA VAL A 102 -2.50 -3.37 -0.37
C VAL A 102 -3.39 -2.53 -1.26
N ASN A 103 -4.68 -2.86 -1.34
CA ASN A 103 -5.73 -1.97 -1.81
C ASN A 103 -6.71 -1.69 -0.68
N VAL A 104 -7.12 -0.42 -0.55
CA VAL A 104 -8.11 0.02 0.43
C VAL A 104 -9.16 0.87 -0.27
N PHE A 105 -10.42 0.59 0.01
CA PHE A 105 -11.56 1.39 -0.43
C PHE A 105 -12.37 1.87 0.77
N GLY A 106 -12.81 3.13 0.73
CA GLY A 106 -13.75 3.71 1.68
C GLY A 106 -13.24 3.87 3.12
N ILE A 107 -11.94 3.66 3.36
CA ILE A 107 -11.28 3.81 4.66
C ILE A 107 -9.99 4.61 4.45
N ARG A 108 -9.71 5.61 5.29
CA ARG A 108 -8.50 6.43 5.16
C ARG A 108 -7.34 5.80 5.91
N MET A 109 -6.24 5.52 5.20
CA MET A 109 -5.05 4.92 5.77
C MET A 109 -3.81 5.81 5.56
N ARG A 110 -2.84 5.70 6.46
CA ARG A 110 -1.56 6.41 6.40
C ARG A 110 -0.63 5.70 5.43
N HIS A 111 -0.37 6.32 4.27
CA HIS A 111 0.51 5.76 3.25
C HIS A 111 1.91 5.42 3.79
N THR A 112 2.49 6.27 4.64
CA THR A 112 3.83 6.07 5.21
C THR A 112 3.95 4.81 6.07
N VAL A 113 2.84 4.37 6.68
CA VAL A 113 2.81 3.17 7.52
C VAL A 113 2.88 1.92 6.65
N PHE A 114 2.07 1.85 5.60
CA PHE A 114 2.10 0.74 4.65
C PHE A 114 3.40 0.69 3.84
N GLU A 115 3.90 1.84 3.40
CA GLU A 115 5.21 1.96 2.75
C GLU A 115 6.32 1.37 3.62
N LYS A 116 6.35 1.75 4.92
CA LYS A 116 7.30 1.20 5.89
C LYS A 116 7.13 -0.31 6.06
N TRP A 117 5.91 -0.81 6.23
CA TRP A 117 5.67 -2.24 6.43
C TRP A 117 6.08 -3.09 5.24
N ILE A 118 5.84 -2.60 4.01
CA ILE A 118 6.28 -3.27 2.78
C ILE A 118 7.81 -3.24 2.69
N ALA A 119 8.45 -2.09 2.94
CA ALA A 119 9.92 -1.97 2.93
C ALA A 119 10.59 -2.92 3.94
N GLU A 120 10.00 -3.05 5.12
CA GLU A 120 10.49 -3.92 6.20
C GLU A 120 10.09 -5.39 6.03
N ASN A 121 9.43 -5.77 4.93
CA ASN A 121 8.96 -7.14 4.67
C ASN A 121 8.09 -7.68 5.82
N ARG A 122 7.18 -6.85 6.36
CA ARG A 122 6.29 -7.29 7.43
C ARG A 122 5.29 -8.33 6.94
N THR A 123 4.98 -9.29 7.81
CA THR A 123 4.03 -10.36 7.48
C THR A 123 2.59 -9.85 7.55
N LEU A 124 1.67 -10.59 6.92
CA LEU A 124 0.23 -10.38 7.00
C LEU A 124 -0.23 -10.24 8.45
N GLU A 125 0.21 -11.14 9.33
CA GLU A 125 -0.16 -11.17 10.74
C GLU A 125 0.28 -9.88 11.44
N PHE A 126 1.53 -9.47 11.22
CA PHE A 126 2.04 -8.24 11.80
C PHE A 126 1.21 -7.03 11.35
N VAL A 127 0.90 -6.94 10.06
CA VAL A 127 0.10 -5.84 9.51
C VAL A 127 -1.30 -5.82 10.13
N LEU A 128 -1.95 -6.97 10.24
CA LEU A 128 -3.30 -7.07 10.82
C LEU A 128 -3.30 -6.74 12.32
N GLU A 129 -2.34 -7.25 13.08
CA GLU A 129 -2.22 -6.97 14.53
C GLU A 129 -1.94 -5.49 14.83
N ASN A 130 -1.32 -4.77 13.90
CA ASN A 130 -0.93 -3.37 14.03
C ASN A 130 -1.77 -2.41 13.16
N LEU A 131 -2.88 -2.87 12.59
CA LEU A 131 -3.65 -2.12 11.60
C LEU A 131 -4.12 -0.73 12.11
N GLY A 132 -4.37 -0.61 13.41
CA GLY A 132 -4.73 0.67 14.04
C GLY A 132 -3.66 1.76 13.93
N GLU A 133 -2.39 1.43 13.67
CA GLU A 133 -1.34 2.42 13.36
C GLU A 133 -1.54 3.06 11.98
N ALA A 134 -2.08 2.31 11.03
CA ALA A 134 -2.36 2.80 9.69
C ALA A 134 -3.64 3.64 9.63
N ASN A 135 -4.54 3.55 10.62
CA ASN A 135 -5.78 4.31 10.62
C ASN A 135 -5.51 5.83 10.64
N PHE A 136 -6.11 6.55 9.68
CA PHE A 136 -5.98 7.99 9.55
C PHE A 136 -7.24 8.76 9.97
N ASP A 137 -8.37 8.09 10.14
CA ASP A 137 -9.63 8.76 10.38
C ASP A 137 -9.67 9.47 11.75
N PRO A 138 -10.42 10.60 11.87
CA PRO A 138 -10.58 11.32 13.12
C PRO A 138 -11.15 10.46 14.25
N GLU A 139 -10.99 10.93 15.49
CA GLU A 139 -11.22 10.16 16.71
C GLU A 139 -12.62 9.52 16.84
N PHE A 140 -13.65 10.11 16.23
CA PHE A 140 -15.04 9.63 16.33
C PHE A 140 -15.51 8.80 15.12
N PHE A 141 -14.62 8.47 14.19
CA PHE A 141 -14.94 7.59 13.08
C PHE A 141 -14.94 6.12 13.49
N ARG A 142 -15.78 5.33 12.80
CA ARG A 142 -15.90 3.89 13.05
C ARG A 142 -14.60 3.18 12.68
N GLU A 143 -14.11 2.38 13.63
CA GLU A 143 -12.99 1.46 13.46
C GLU A 143 -13.49 0.12 12.90
N PHE A 144 -12.71 -0.49 12.01
CA PHE A 144 -13.03 -1.75 11.33
C PHE A 144 -12.06 -2.88 11.67
N GLU A 145 -11.00 -2.57 12.41
CA GLU A 145 -9.88 -3.45 12.75
C GLU A 145 -10.36 -4.73 13.45
N ALA A 146 -11.35 -4.61 14.34
CA ALA A 146 -11.92 -5.76 15.03
C ALA A 146 -12.68 -6.71 14.08
N GLU A 147 -13.44 -6.15 13.14
CA GLU A 147 -14.19 -6.93 12.13
C GLU A 147 -13.22 -7.65 11.17
N ILE A 148 -12.15 -6.95 10.78
CA ILE A 148 -11.09 -7.48 9.92
C ILE A 148 -10.38 -8.66 10.60
N ILE A 149 -9.97 -8.51 11.87
CA ILE A 149 -9.33 -9.58 12.64
C ILE A 149 -10.28 -10.77 12.86
N ALA A 150 -11.57 -10.50 13.10
CA ALA A 150 -12.55 -11.56 13.25
C ALA A 150 -12.65 -12.41 11.98
N LEU A 151 -12.70 -11.79 10.79
CA LEU A 151 -12.70 -12.51 9.52
C LEU A 151 -11.42 -13.31 9.32
N TYR A 152 -10.26 -12.73 9.61
CA TYR A 152 -8.98 -13.46 9.53
C TYR A 152 -9.00 -14.71 10.40
N ASN A 153 -9.45 -14.60 11.65
CA ASN A 153 -9.48 -15.74 12.58
C ASN A 153 -10.44 -16.86 12.16
N VAL A 154 -11.46 -16.55 11.36
CA VAL A 154 -12.35 -17.55 10.75
C VAL A 154 -11.65 -18.25 9.58
N GLN A 155 -10.94 -17.51 8.73
CA GLN A 155 -10.24 -18.05 7.56
C GLN A 155 -8.95 -18.82 7.93
N PHE A 156 -8.27 -18.43 9.01
CA PHE A 156 -6.99 -18.96 9.46
C PHE A 156 -7.06 -19.45 10.92
N PRO A 157 -7.83 -20.51 11.23
CA PRO A 157 -8.12 -20.91 12.61
C PRO A 157 -6.89 -21.39 13.39
N GLY A 158 -5.82 -21.80 12.71
CA GLY A 158 -4.56 -22.24 13.31
C GLY A 158 -3.60 -21.11 13.73
N GLN A 159 -3.88 -19.86 13.37
CA GLN A 159 -3.01 -18.70 13.63
C GLN A 159 -3.82 -17.53 14.18
N LYS A 160 -4.61 -17.75 15.24
CA LYS A 160 -5.49 -16.69 15.77
C LYS A 160 -4.71 -15.44 16.17
N LEU A 161 -5.19 -14.30 15.68
CA LEU A 161 -4.67 -12.98 15.96
C LEU A 161 -5.59 -12.20 16.90
N GLY A 162 -4.99 -11.25 17.62
CA GLY A 162 -5.68 -10.20 18.33
C GLY A 162 -5.04 -8.86 18.02
N LEU A 163 -5.79 -7.76 18.12
CA LEU A 163 -5.23 -6.42 17.91
C LEU A 163 -4.18 -6.12 18.99
N ARG A 164 -2.93 -5.92 18.57
CA ARG A 164 -1.84 -5.50 19.46
C ARG A 164 -1.79 -4.00 19.61
N ARG A 165 -2.06 -3.28 18.52
CA ARG A 165 -2.03 -1.82 18.50
C ARG A 165 -3.39 -1.28 18.09
N LYS A 166 -4.12 -0.76 19.08
CA LYS A 166 -5.29 0.08 18.84
C LYS A 166 -4.84 1.43 18.30
N ARG A 167 -5.73 2.16 17.64
CA ARG A 167 -5.45 3.50 17.09
C ARG A 167 -4.69 4.35 18.11
N GLY A 168 -3.57 4.90 17.67
CA GLY A 168 -2.68 5.67 18.55
C GLY A 168 -3.37 6.93 19.05
N LEU A 169 -3.67 6.98 20.36
CA LEU A 169 -3.84 8.25 21.07
C LEU A 169 -2.58 9.09 20.83
N LEU A 170 -2.77 10.37 20.52
CA LEU A 170 -1.70 11.36 20.48
C LEU A 170 -0.76 11.15 21.67
N LYS A 171 0.44 10.61 21.42
CA LYS A 171 1.55 10.79 22.33
C LYS A 171 2.08 12.18 22.02
N PHE A 172 1.59 13.16 22.77
CA PHE A 172 2.27 14.44 22.91
C PHE A 172 3.68 14.22 23.48
#